data_AF-A0AAN8AXI1-F1
#
_entry.id   AF-A0AAN8AXI1-F1
#
_cell.length_a   1.000
_cell.length_b   1.000
_cell.length_c   1.000
_cell.angle_alpha   90.00
_cell.angle_beta   90.00
_cell.angle_gamma   90.00
#
_symmetry.space_group_name_H-M   'P 1'
#
loop_
_entity.id
_entity.type
_entity.pdbx_description
1 polymer ?
#
loop_
_entity_poly.entity_id
_entity_poly.type
_entity_poly.pdbx_seq_one_letter_code
_entity_poly.pdbx_strand_id
1 'polypeptide(L)'
;MHKWHTECYGKRPGGFFHKNKALLVLDSMRAHITDSVKEAIKRTNSIPAVIPGGTTKYLQPLDISINCAFKVALRVQWEAWMTSIIKKSTIMNGFRKAGLLRVEEGSMSSAGNLPTDESDESDNEDDPTSDEAILRLFNSDTEGDDFSGFSAQEEEDSDQ
;
A
#
# COMPACT_ATOMS: atom_id res chain seq x y z
N MET A 1 -14.03 7.18 17.05
CA MET A 1 -14.14 8.63 16.78
C MET A 1 -14.21 9.51 18.04
N HIS A 2 -15.04 9.16 19.04
CA HIS A 2 -15.17 9.98 20.25
C HIS A 2 -13.85 10.21 21.01
N LYS A 3 -13.04 9.16 21.22
CA LYS A 3 -11.71 9.29 21.85
C LYS A 3 -10.76 10.20 21.08
N TRP A 4 -10.75 10.13 19.75
CA TRP A 4 -9.92 11.02 18.92
C TRP A 4 -10.38 12.49 19.07
N HIS A 5 -11.68 12.72 19.13
CA HIS A 5 -12.22 14.06 19.31
C HIS A 5 -11.77 14.68 20.65
N THR A 6 -11.82 13.92 21.76
CA THR A 6 -11.43 14.42 23.09
C THR A 6 -9.92 14.51 23.27
N GLU A 7 -9.18 13.49 22.84
CA GLU A 7 -7.75 13.37 23.12
C GLU A 7 -6.87 14.07 22.08
N CYS A 8 -7.33 14.18 20.83
CA CYS A 8 -6.53 14.75 19.75
C CYS A 8 -7.10 16.09 19.30
N TYR A 9 -8.33 16.11 18.79
CA TYR A 9 -8.89 17.31 18.18
C TYR A 9 -9.11 18.45 19.16
N GLY A 10 -9.64 18.16 20.35
CA GLY A 10 -9.85 19.15 21.42
C GLY A 10 -8.55 19.69 22.01
N LYS A 11 -7.48 18.89 22.03
CA LYS A 11 -6.16 19.26 22.57
C LYS A 11 -5.23 19.88 21.52
N ARG A 12 -5.67 20.04 20.27
CA ARG A 12 -4.86 20.65 19.21
C ARG A 12 -4.38 22.05 19.62
N PRO A 13 -3.23 22.51 19.12
CA PRO A 13 -2.78 23.89 19.32
C PRO A 13 -3.86 24.90 18.92
N GLY A 14 -4.21 25.82 19.82
CA GLY A 14 -5.30 26.79 19.61
C GLY A 14 -6.73 26.23 19.74
N GLY A 15 -6.90 24.92 19.92
CA GLY A 15 -8.20 24.27 20.08
C GLY A 15 -8.70 24.21 21.52
N PHE A 16 -7.82 24.28 22.52
CA PHE A 16 -8.17 24.03 23.93
C PHE A 16 -9.26 24.96 24.50
N PHE A 17 -9.25 26.22 24.07
CA PHE A 17 -10.23 27.22 24.54
C PHE A 17 -11.39 27.43 23.57
N HIS A 18 -11.41 26.73 22.44
CA HIS A 18 -12.44 26.86 21.39
C HIS A 18 -12.75 28.31 20.97
N LYS A 19 -11.78 29.23 21.12
CA LYS A 19 -11.98 30.68 20.93
C LYS A 19 -12.32 31.03 19.48
N ASN A 20 -11.71 30.31 18.54
CA ASN A 20 -11.86 30.55 17.12
C ASN A 20 -12.76 29.49 16.49
N LYS A 21 -13.63 29.94 15.59
CA LYS A 21 -14.45 29.03 14.78
C LYS A 21 -13.55 28.27 13.82
N ALA A 22 -13.66 26.95 13.79
CA ALA A 22 -12.87 26.11 12.88
C ALA A 22 -13.77 25.34 11.90
N LEU A 23 -13.23 25.02 10.74
CA LEU A 23 -13.84 24.07 9.80
C LEU A 23 -13.13 22.72 9.98
N LEU A 24 -13.89 21.67 10.27
CA LEU A 24 -13.39 20.30 10.35
C LEU A 24 -13.87 19.52 9.14
N VAL A 25 -12.94 19.24 8.23
CA VAL A 25 -13.19 18.46 7.02
C VAL A 25 -13.04 16.96 7.35
N LEU A 26 -14.03 16.16 6.97
CA LEU A 26 -14.13 14.72 7.22
C LEU A 26 -14.50 13.99 5.92
N ASP A 27 -14.10 12.73 5.78
CA ASP A 27 -14.64 11.86 4.74
C ASP A 27 -16.09 11.43 5.07
N SER A 28 -16.73 10.76 4.10
CA SER A 28 -18.07 10.20 4.24
C SER A 28 -18.10 8.88 5.03
N MET A 29 -17.10 8.58 5.88
CA MET A 29 -17.12 7.36 6.67
C MET A 29 -18.32 7.37 7.63
N ARG A 30 -19.06 6.25 7.71
CA ARG A 30 -20.25 6.11 8.57
C ARG A 30 -20.00 6.53 10.03
N ALA A 31 -18.80 6.28 10.56
CA ALA A 31 -18.41 6.64 11.92
C ALA A 31 -18.20 8.16 12.14
N HIS A 32 -18.06 8.96 11.08
CA HIS A 32 -17.84 10.41 11.15
C HIS A 32 -19.12 11.21 10.98
N ILE A 33 -20.14 10.64 10.33
CA ILE A 33 -21.39 11.32 9.99
C ILE A 33 -22.50 11.16 11.05
N THR A 34 -22.24 10.42 12.14
CA THR A 34 -23.22 10.24 13.22
C THR A 34 -23.54 11.56 13.92
N ASP A 35 -24.77 11.70 14.41
CA ASP A 35 -25.21 12.94 15.08
C ASP A 35 -24.40 13.20 16.36
N SER A 36 -24.08 12.15 17.11
CA SER A 36 -23.22 12.24 18.28
C SER A 36 -21.84 12.87 17.99
N VAL A 37 -21.26 12.56 16.82
CA VAL A 37 -19.98 13.12 16.39
C VAL A 37 -20.15 14.56 15.93
N LYS A 38 -21.18 14.86 15.11
CA LYS A 38 -21.48 16.24 14.67
C LYS A 38 -21.73 17.17 15.85
N GLU A 39 -22.46 16.72 16.87
CA GLU A 39 -22.68 17.48 18.10
C GLU A 39 -21.38 17.71 18.87
N ALA A 40 -20.54 16.69 18.99
CA ALA A 40 -19.24 16.83 19.68
C ALA A 40 -18.39 17.91 18.99
N ILE A 41 -18.32 17.90 17.66
CA ILE A 41 -17.59 18.89 16.87
C ILE A 41 -18.16 20.29 17.09
N LYS A 42 -19.49 20.44 17.07
CA LYS A 42 -20.14 21.73 17.36
C LYS A 42 -19.81 22.28 18.75
N ARG A 43 -19.74 21.42 19.78
CA ARG A 43 -19.33 21.82 21.15
C ARG A 43 -17.92 22.40 21.20
N THR A 44 -17.06 22.06 20.25
CA THR A 44 -15.69 22.61 20.12
C THR A 44 -15.61 23.86 19.24
N ASN A 45 -16.73 24.57 19.04
CA ASN A 45 -16.83 25.74 18.16
C ASN A 45 -16.37 25.44 16.72
N SER A 46 -16.69 24.25 16.21
CA SER A 46 -16.24 23.79 14.90
C SER A 46 -17.42 23.41 14.00
N ILE A 47 -17.28 23.65 12.70
CA ILE A 47 -18.26 23.31 11.66
C ILE A 47 -17.80 21.99 11.02
N PRO A 48 -18.62 20.92 11.04
CA PRO A 48 -18.30 19.71 10.28
C PRO A 48 -18.58 19.93 8.79
N ALA A 49 -17.61 19.58 7.93
CA ALA A 49 -17.75 19.52 6.48
C ALA A 49 -17.43 18.11 6.00
N VAL A 50 -18.42 17.43 5.41
CA VAL A 50 -18.28 16.04 4.94
C VAL A 50 -18.04 16.06 3.44
N ILE A 51 -16.95 15.42 3.01
CA ILE A 51 -16.60 15.24 1.61
C ILE A 51 -17.46 14.11 1.01
N PRO A 52 -17.92 14.21 -0.25
CA PRO A 52 -18.62 13.12 -0.93
C PRO A 52 -17.82 11.82 -1.01
N GLY A 53 -18.51 10.68 -0.99
CA GLY A 53 -17.88 9.36 -1.13
C GLY A 53 -17.09 9.21 -2.43
N GLY A 54 -16.02 8.42 -2.40
CA GLY A 54 -15.16 8.17 -3.57
C GLY A 54 -14.22 9.32 -3.94
N THR A 55 -14.34 10.48 -3.29
CA THR A 55 -13.54 11.67 -3.65
C THR A 55 -12.39 11.98 -2.67
N THR A 56 -12.18 11.14 -1.64
CA THR A 56 -11.13 11.32 -0.63
C THR A 56 -9.75 11.54 -1.25
N LYS A 57 -9.38 10.77 -2.30
CA LYS A 57 -8.09 10.90 -2.99
C LYS A 57 -7.88 12.26 -3.68
N TYR A 58 -8.94 13.01 -3.92
CA TYR A 58 -8.92 14.28 -4.65
C TYR A 58 -9.25 15.50 -3.78
N LEU A 59 -10.09 15.33 -2.76
CA LEU A 59 -10.66 16.43 -2.00
C LEU A 59 -10.21 16.46 -0.54
N GLN A 60 -9.67 15.37 0.01
CA GLN A 60 -9.24 15.34 1.41
C GLN A 60 -7.80 15.86 1.53
N PRO A 61 -7.58 17.05 2.13
CA PRO A 61 -6.26 17.67 2.13
C PRO A 61 -5.19 16.80 2.80
N LEU A 62 -5.56 16.08 3.86
CA LEU A 62 -4.67 15.18 4.57
C LEU A 62 -4.19 14.02 3.68
N ASP A 63 -5.05 13.48 2.84
CA ASP A 63 -4.69 12.37 1.96
C ASP A 63 -3.76 12.79 0.84
N ILE A 64 -4.05 13.95 0.23
CA ILE A 64 -3.28 14.49 -0.89
C ILE A 64 -1.89 14.95 -0.42
N SER A 65 -1.82 15.61 0.73
CA SER A 65 -0.56 16.23 1.18
C SER A 65 0.32 15.26 1.97
N ILE A 66 -0.16 14.81 3.13
CA ILE A 66 0.68 14.11 4.12
C ILE A 66 0.60 12.61 3.94
N ASN A 67 -0.59 12.02 3.79
CA ASN A 67 -0.69 10.56 3.72
C ASN A 67 -0.08 10.02 2.43
N CYS A 68 -0.20 10.72 1.30
CA CYS A 68 0.45 10.34 0.06
C CYS A 68 1.97 10.24 0.24
N ALA A 69 2.61 11.34 0.68
CA ALA A 69 4.05 11.37 0.93
C ALA A 69 4.50 10.33 1.97
N PHE A 70 3.74 10.17 3.05
CA PHE A 70 4.01 9.17 4.08
C PHE A 70 3.95 7.74 3.54
N LYS A 71 2.91 7.39 2.76
CA LYS A 71 2.77 6.05 2.15
C LYS A 71 3.91 5.76 1.19
N VAL A 72 4.34 6.74 0.40
CA VAL A 72 5.50 6.61 -0.51
C VAL A 72 6.77 6.32 0.28
N ALA A 73 7.05 7.12 1.31
CA ALA A 73 8.25 6.93 2.13
C ALA A 73 8.24 5.57 2.85
N LEU A 74 7.08 5.15 3.37
CA LEU A 74 6.91 3.84 4.00
C LEU A 74 7.13 2.70 3.02
N ARG A 75 6.62 2.83 1.78
CA ARG A 75 6.80 1.82 0.72
C ARG A 75 8.29 1.64 0.39
N VAL A 76 9.04 2.73 0.23
CA VAL A 76 10.49 2.65 -0.02
C VAL A 76 11.24 1.89 1.09
N GLN A 77 10.93 2.19 2.36
CA GLN A 77 11.56 1.50 3.48
C GLN A 77 11.16 0.03 3.55
N TRP A 78 9.89 -0.27 3.26
CA TRP A 78 9.38 -1.63 3.21
C TRP A 78 10.04 -2.45 2.10
N GLU A 79 10.17 -1.91 0.90
CA GLU A 79 10.82 -2.58 -0.23
C GLU A 79 12.30 -2.86 0.03
N ALA A 80 13.01 -1.90 0.62
CA ALA A 80 14.40 -2.09 1.03
C ALA A 80 14.52 -3.22 2.07
N TRP A 81 13.63 -3.25 3.06
CA TRP A 81 13.60 -4.30 4.07
C TRP A 81 13.26 -5.68 3.48
N MET A 82 12.24 -5.77 2.62
CA MET A 82 11.84 -7.01 1.96
C MET A 82 12.97 -7.58 1.10
N THR A 83 13.66 -6.73 0.34
CA THR A 83 14.79 -7.13 -0.50
C THR A 83 15.98 -7.59 0.35
N SER A 84 16.16 -7.04 1.56
CA SER A 84 17.22 -7.49 2.47
C SER A 84 16.98 -8.88 3.07
N ILE A 85 15.72 -9.27 3.26
CA ILE A 85 15.34 -10.56 3.87
C ILE A 85 15.31 -11.67 2.82
N ILE A 86 14.77 -11.37 1.64
CA ILE A 86 14.61 -12.36 0.60
C ILE A 86 15.90 -12.45 -0.21
N LYS A 87 16.71 -13.47 0.09
CA LYS A 87 17.89 -13.80 -0.72
C LYS A 87 17.45 -14.14 -2.15
N LYS A 88 18.18 -13.62 -3.15
CA LYS A 88 17.98 -13.95 -4.57
C LYS A 88 17.88 -15.46 -4.79
N SER A 89 18.73 -16.25 -4.11
CA SER A 89 18.73 -17.72 -4.19
C SER A 89 17.41 -18.37 -3.74
N THR A 90 16.71 -17.81 -2.75
CA THR A 90 15.40 -18.31 -2.31
C THR A 90 14.34 -18.07 -3.39
N ILE A 91 14.37 -16.89 -4.03
CA ILE A 91 13.49 -16.57 -5.16
C ILE A 91 13.80 -17.53 -6.30
N MET A 92 15.05 -17.62 -6.74
CA MET A 92 15.47 -18.50 -7.83
C MET A 92 15.11 -19.97 -7.59
N ASN A 93 15.30 -20.47 -6.38
CA ASN A 93 14.90 -21.84 -6.01
C ASN A 93 13.39 -22.04 -6.08
N GLY A 94 12.59 -21.05 -5.67
CA GLY A 94 11.14 -21.07 -5.83
C GLY A 94 10.72 -21.12 -7.30
N PHE A 95 11.31 -20.26 -8.15
CA PHE A 95 11.03 -20.23 -9.59
C PHE A 95 11.48 -21.52 -10.30
N ARG A 96 12.62 -22.10 -9.91
CA ARG A 96 13.08 -23.41 -10.39
C ARG A 96 12.12 -24.53 -9.98
N LYS A 97 11.64 -24.54 -8.73
CA LYS A 97 10.68 -25.53 -8.24
C LYS A 97 9.32 -25.42 -8.95
N ALA A 98 8.91 -24.21 -9.33
CA ALA A 98 7.71 -23.95 -10.10
C ALA A 98 7.88 -24.19 -11.62
N GLY A 99 9.08 -24.53 -12.08
CA GLY A 99 9.38 -24.73 -13.50
C GLY A 99 9.38 -23.45 -14.34
N LEU A 100 9.40 -22.28 -13.69
CA LEU A 100 9.34 -20.96 -14.33
C LEU A 100 10.73 -20.43 -14.73
N LEU A 101 11.79 -21.01 -14.15
CA LEU A 101 13.17 -20.78 -14.57
C LEU A 101 13.71 -22.09 -15.15
N ARG A 102 13.96 -22.13 -16.47
CA ARG A 102 14.62 -23.26 -17.12
C ARG A 102 16.12 -23.04 -17.05
N VAL A 103 16.85 -23.98 -16.45
CA VAL A 103 18.32 -23.99 -16.52
C VAL A 103 18.68 -24.20 -17.99
N GLU A 104 19.26 -23.20 -18.65
CA GLU A 104 19.96 -23.44 -19.91
C GLU A 104 21.25 -24.16 -19.58
N GLU A 105 21.21 -25.49 -19.60
CA GLU A 105 22.40 -26.32 -19.56
C GLU A 105 23.17 -26.16 -20.89
N GLY A 106 24.13 -25.24 -20.89
CA GLY A 106 25.16 -25.13 -21.92
C GLY A 106 26.20 -26.26 -21.81
N SER A 107 25.91 -27.38 -22.49
CA SER A 107 26.79 -28.33 -23.21
C SER A 107 28.24 -28.68 -22.75
N MET A 108 28.40 -29.99 -22.48
CA MET A 108 29.59 -30.90 -22.53
C MET A 108 30.74 -30.70 -21.50
N SER A 109 31.06 -31.66 -20.63
CA SER A 109 31.58 -32.98 -21.00
C SER A 109 31.37 -34.12 -19.96
N SER A 110 30.96 -35.29 -20.48
CA SER A 110 31.40 -36.67 -20.17
C SER A 110 31.71 -37.11 -18.71
N ALA A 111 30.83 -38.01 -18.23
CA ALA A 111 31.08 -39.23 -17.44
C ALA A 111 31.76 -39.16 -16.06
N GLY A 112 31.01 -39.59 -15.02
CA GLY A 112 31.57 -40.11 -13.76
C GLY A 112 30.55 -40.13 -12.61
N ASN A 113 30.35 -41.30 -12.00
CA ASN A 113 29.37 -41.55 -10.91
C ASN A 113 29.63 -40.77 -9.60
N LEU A 114 28.52 -40.55 -8.85
CA LEU A 114 28.29 -40.16 -7.43
C LEU A 114 29.40 -40.64 -6.43
N PRO A 115 29.74 -39.91 -5.32
CA PRO A 115 28.76 -39.44 -4.34
C PRO A 115 28.92 -38.07 -3.66
N THR A 116 27.79 -37.70 -3.04
CA THR A 116 27.49 -36.68 -2.03
C THR A 116 28.69 -36.11 -1.27
N ASP A 117 28.86 -34.78 -1.30
CA ASP A 117 29.39 -34.03 -0.15
C ASP A 117 28.80 -32.62 -0.11
N GLU A 118 28.47 -32.19 1.11
CA GLU A 118 27.93 -30.89 1.47
C GLU A 118 29.10 -29.90 1.54
N SER A 119 29.31 -29.12 0.48
CA SER A 119 30.16 -27.94 0.56
C SER A 119 29.56 -26.82 -0.29
N ASP A 120 28.78 -26.00 0.39
CA ASP A 120 28.33 -24.66 0.02
C ASP A 120 29.56 -23.78 -0.21
N GLU A 121 30.11 -23.78 -1.42
CA GLU A 121 31.08 -22.78 -1.89
C GLU A 121 31.06 -22.80 -3.42
N SER A 122 30.14 -22.03 -4.02
CA SER A 122 30.24 -21.67 -5.44
C SER A 122 30.14 -20.16 -5.56
N ASP A 123 31.27 -19.60 -5.97
CA ASP A 123 31.53 -18.18 -6.21
C ASP A 123 30.40 -17.51 -6.98
N ASN A 124 29.93 -16.38 -6.45
CA ASN A 124 29.04 -15.47 -7.15
C ASN A 124 29.85 -14.78 -8.26
N GLU A 125 29.91 -15.38 -9.43
CA GLU A 125 30.06 -14.61 -10.66
C GLU A 125 28.74 -13.83 -10.84
N ASP A 126 28.74 -12.58 -10.40
CA ASP A 126 27.66 -11.62 -10.61
C ASP A 126 27.43 -11.45 -12.11
N ASP A 127 26.59 -12.29 -12.73
CA ASP A 127 26.09 -12.07 -14.09
C ASP A 127 25.04 -10.95 -14.06
N PRO A 128 25.38 -9.73 -14.53
CA PRO A 128 24.49 -8.57 -14.48
C PRO A 128 23.25 -8.73 -15.38
N THR A 129 23.25 -9.72 -16.27
CA THR A 129 22.16 -9.97 -17.22
C THR A 129 20.91 -10.50 -16.52
N SER A 130 21.08 -11.32 -15.49
CA SER A 130 19.98 -11.91 -14.72
C SER A 130 19.24 -10.86 -13.86
N ASP A 131 19.98 -9.86 -13.38
CA ASP A 131 19.46 -8.79 -12.54
C ASP A 131 18.53 -7.84 -13.31
N GLU A 132 18.84 -7.52 -14.57
CA GLU A 132 17.98 -6.70 -15.44
C GLU A 132 16.64 -7.37 -15.75
N ALA A 133 16.65 -8.68 -16.01
CA ALA A 133 15.42 -9.44 -16.27
C ALA A 133 14.50 -9.46 -15.03
N ILE A 134 15.09 -9.56 -13.83
CA ILE A 134 14.36 -9.54 -12.56
C ILE A 134 13.83 -8.13 -12.25
N LEU A 135 14.65 -7.09 -12.44
CA LEU A 135 14.23 -5.69 -12.24
C LEU A 135 13.08 -5.29 -13.16
N ARG A 136 13.08 -5.77 -14.40
CA ARG A 136 11.95 -5.55 -15.34
C ARG A 136 10.67 -6.23 -14.88
N LEU A 137 10.76 -7.42 -14.29
CA LEU A 137 9.58 -8.14 -13.79
C LEU A 137 8.91 -7.36 -12.64
N PHE A 138 9.69 -6.89 -11.66
CA PHE A 138 9.16 -6.11 -10.54
C PHE A 138 8.64 -4.72 -10.95
N ASN A 139 9.27 -4.09 -11.94
CA ASN A 139 8.84 -2.77 -12.43
C ASN A 139 7.70 -2.83 -13.45
N SER A 140 7.33 -4.03 -13.93
CA SER A 140 6.21 -4.23 -14.87
C SER A 140 4.84 -4.17 -14.20
N ASP A 141 4.79 -4.34 -12.87
CA ASP A 141 3.56 -4.28 -12.10
C ASP A 141 3.23 -2.82 -11.76
N THR A 142 2.81 -2.06 -12.78
CA THR A 142 2.25 -0.73 -12.56
C THR A 142 0.83 -0.88 -12.04
N GLU A 143 0.59 -0.50 -10.79
CA GLU A 143 -0.73 -0.41 -10.11
C GLU A 143 -1.69 0.62 -10.78
N GLY A 144 -1.70 0.74 -12.12
CA GLY A 144 -2.49 1.69 -12.89
C GLY A 144 -3.91 1.23 -13.22
N ASP A 145 -4.20 -0.05 -13.04
CA ASP A 145 -5.55 -0.59 -13.24
C ASP A 145 -6.36 -0.40 -11.95
N ASP A 146 -7.00 0.78 -11.85
CA ASP A 146 -8.03 1.06 -10.86
C ASP A 146 -9.08 -0.07 -10.94
N PHE A 147 -9.21 -0.86 -9.85
CA PHE A 147 -10.30 -1.81 -9.68
C PHE A 147 -11.63 -1.05 -9.79
N SER A 148 -12.26 -1.11 -10.96
CA SER A 148 -13.60 -0.58 -11.20
C SER A 148 -14.56 -1.50 -10.46
N GLY A 149 -14.94 -1.12 -9.23
CA GLY A 149 -15.86 -1.89 -8.40
C GLY A 149 -17.12 -2.31 -9.16
N PHE A 150 -17.72 -3.41 -8.71
CA PHE A 150 -18.94 -3.98 -9.30
C PHE A 150 -19.98 -2.88 -9.57
N SER A 151 -20.29 -2.66 -10.84
CA SER A 151 -21.39 -1.80 -11.25
C SER A 151 -22.67 -2.37 -10.63
N ALA A 152 -23.23 -1.65 -9.66
CA ALA A 152 -24.60 -1.92 -9.24
C ALA A 152 -25.50 -1.55 -10.42
N GLN A 153 -26.18 -2.54 -11.00
CA GLN A 153 -27.31 -2.28 -11.87
C GLN A 153 -28.40 -1.65 -10.99
N GLU A 154 -28.58 -0.34 -11.14
CA GLU A 154 -29.82 0.32 -10.73
C GLU A 154 -30.87 -0.09 -11.77
N GLU A 155 -31.73 -1.04 -11.39
CA GLU A 155 -32.99 -1.25 -12.09
C GLU A 155 -33.87 -0.02 -11.80
N GLU A 156 -33.97 0.86 -12.81
CA GLU A 156 -35.11 1.75 -12.97
C GLU A 156 -36.35 0.88 -13.21
N ASP A 157 -37.16 0.67 -12.18
CA ASP A 157 -38.57 0.37 -12.37
C ASP A 157 -39.38 1.65 -12.15
N SER A 158 -39.56 2.36 -13.26
CA SER A 158 -40.66 3.27 -13.47
C SER A 158 -41.93 2.45 -13.73
N ASP A 159 -42.97 2.60 -12.91
CA ASP A 159 -44.35 2.69 -13.41
C ASP A 159 -45.35 3.12 -12.32
N GLN A 160 -46.07 4.20 -12.67
CA GLN A 160 -47.45 4.61 -12.33
C GLN A 160 -47.88 4.84 -10.87
#